data_AF-A0A1V6EB64-F1
#
_entry.id   AF-A0A1V6EB64-F1
#
_cell.length_a   1.000
_cell.length_b   1.000
_cell.length_c   1.000
_cell.angle_alpha   90.00
_cell.angle_beta   90.00
_cell.angle_gamma   90.00
#
_symmetry.space_group_name_H-M   'P 1'
#
loop_
_entity.id
_entity.type
_entity.pdbx_description
1 polymer ?
#
loop_
_entity_poly.entity_id
_entity_poly.type
_entity_poly.pdbx_seq_one_letter_code
_entity_poly.pdbx_strand_id
1 'polypeptide(L)'
;MLPFVNTEENVCIDGFISFDHSQFFPNEITIAITSYSRYILDISHASHRRCGIMTNAQKKKRVILYHGLEFEKKPIQRTFLDILTTLGTIYPPKTGHPLILVTDEKKEYTQAYYASLLFQKQDDKHRIGRITVSSTLPRTKQNPLFASNYLDREIRKDQANHRRETACFTRNASNGMARLVLYLINHNYLKRYSIKASIRDRRVHGEMAGIEKAEILEGIRRMFKERAFFSRLTLTATLERIWKKNVMTPFQKKPNYLPKFALA
;
A
#
# COMPACT_ATOMS: atom_id res chain seq x y z
N MET A 1 -2.21 -7.52 14.30
CA MET A 1 -1.01 -6.89 14.88
C MET A 1 -0.65 -5.73 13.98
N LEU A 2 -0.33 -4.57 14.56
CA LEU A 2 0.16 -3.43 13.79
C LEU A 2 1.53 -3.78 13.19
N PRO A 3 1.90 -3.20 12.04
CA PRO A 3 3.23 -3.42 11.45
C PRO A 3 4.34 -2.95 12.40
N PHE A 4 5.49 -3.63 12.35
CA PHE A 4 6.69 -3.18 13.06
C PHE A 4 7.21 -1.89 12.44
N VAL A 5 7.71 -0.97 13.28
CA VAL A 5 8.26 0.31 12.84
C VAL A 5 9.68 0.47 13.39
N ASN A 6 10.62 0.73 12.49
CA ASN A 6 11.93 1.23 12.82
C ASN A 6 11.94 2.77 12.68
N THR A 7 12.03 3.49 13.80
CA THR A 7 11.94 4.96 13.80
C THR A 7 13.12 5.66 13.14
N GLU A 8 14.22 4.94 12.88
CA GLU A 8 15.39 5.50 12.21
C GLU A 8 15.26 5.51 10.68
N GLU A 9 14.23 4.86 10.14
CA GLU A 9 14.00 4.80 8.71
C GLU A 9 13.00 5.86 8.24
N ASN A 10 13.31 6.45 7.08
CA ASN A 10 12.33 7.23 6.35
C ASN A 10 11.26 6.30 5.75
N VAL A 11 10.05 6.81 5.53
CA VAL A 11 8.97 6.06 4.90
C VAL A 11 8.75 6.59 3.49
N CYS A 12 8.99 5.74 2.49
CA CYS A 12 8.61 6.01 1.12
C CYS A 12 7.11 5.73 0.92
N ILE A 13 6.40 6.67 0.29
CA ILE A 13 4.99 6.51 -0.06
C ILE A 13 4.81 6.84 -1.53
N ASP A 14 4.24 5.91 -2.28
CA ASP A 14 3.91 6.10 -3.70
C ASP A 14 2.61 5.37 -4.06
N GLY A 15 2.00 5.80 -5.16
CA GLY A 15 0.78 5.25 -5.72
C GLY A 15 1.07 4.25 -6.82
N PHE A 16 0.89 2.96 -6.54
CA PHE A 16 0.99 1.90 -7.53
C PHE A 16 -0.27 1.86 -8.41
N ILE A 17 -0.13 2.22 -9.68
CA ILE A 17 -1.25 2.20 -10.63
C ILE A 17 -1.49 0.79 -11.19
N SER A 18 -2.74 0.34 -11.10
CA SER A 18 -3.22 -0.90 -11.72
C SER A 18 -4.67 -0.75 -12.21
N PHE A 19 -5.37 -1.86 -12.43
CA PHE A 19 -6.74 -1.86 -12.94
C PHE A 19 -7.59 -2.93 -12.27
N ASP A 20 -8.83 -2.57 -11.96
CA ASP A 20 -9.87 -3.51 -11.56
C ASP A 20 -10.79 -3.77 -12.75
N HIS A 21 -11.14 -5.02 -12.99
CA HIS A 21 -12.07 -5.49 -14.01
C HIS A 21 -11.64 -5.24 -15.47
N SER A 22 -11.22 -4.03 -15.85
CA SER A 22 -10.74 -3.66 -17.17
C SER A 22 -9.94 -2.35 -17.14
N GLN A 23 -9.28 -2.00 -18.24
CA GLN A 23 -8.60 -0.70 -18.40
C GLN A 23 -9.49 0.54 -18.24
N PHE A 24 -10.82 0.38 -18.24
CA PHE A 24 -11.77 1.46 -17.97
C PHE A 24 -11.90 1.80 -16.49
N PHE A 25 -11.37 0.98 -15.60
CA PHE A 25 -11.39 1.24 -14.16
C PHE A 25 -9.97 1.11 -13.61
N PRO A 26 -9.11 2.13 -13.88
CA PRO A 26 -7.83 2.21 -13.19
C PRO A 26 -8.03 2.28 -11.69
N ASN A 27 -7.04 1.81 -10.95
CA ASN A 27 -6.92 2.00 -9.52
C ASN A 27 -5.53 2.53 -9.17
N GLU A 28 -5.43 3.16 -8.01
CA GLU A 28 -4.17 3.48 -7.34
C GLU A 28 -4.15 2.74 -6.02
N ILE A 29 -3.08 2.01 -5.77
CA ILE A 29 -2.79 1.40 -4.48
C ILE A 29 -1.67 2.22 -3.86
N THR A 30 -1.99 3.10 -2.93
CA THR A 30 -1.00 3.86 -2.18
C THR A 30 -0.32 2.91 -1.19
N ILE A 31 1.01 2.83 -1.24
CA ILE A 31 1.79 1.90 -0.43
C ILE A 31 2.80 2.68 0.41
N ALA A 32 2.86 2.38 1.72
CA ALA A 32 3.90 2.84 2.62
C ALA A 32 4.96 1.76 2.84
N ILE A 33 6.22 2.08 2.59
CA ILE A 33 7.34 1.16 2.70
C ILE A 33 8.56 1.89 3.28
N THR A 34 9.29 1.25 4.19
CA THR A 34 10.52 1.82 4.76
C THR A 34 11.63 1.93 3.70
N SER A 35 12.44 2.98 3.78
CA SER A 35 13.40 3.33 2.73
C SER A 35 14.58 2.35 2.62
N TYR A 36 15.05 1.79 3.74
CA TYR A 36 16.23 0.92 3.77
C TYR A 36 15.88 -0.56 3.84
N SER A 37 15.11 -0.99 4.85
CA SER A 37 14.69 -2.38 5.03
C SER A 37 13.67 -2.82 3.97
N ARG A 38 13.00 -1.87 3.31
CA ARG A 38 11.96 -2.12 2.29
C ARG A 38 10.84 -2.99 2.87
N TYR A 39 10.55 -2.78 4.14
CA TYR A 39 9.49 -3.41 4.89
C TYR A 39 8.21 -2.61 4.70
N ILE A 40 7.17 -3.29 4.24
CA ILE A 40 5.91 -2.66 3.89
C ILE A 40 5.09 -2.48 5.16
N LEU A 41 4.66 -1.25 5.40
CA LEU A 41 3.91 -0.86 6.60
C LEU A 41 2.41 -0.98 6.35
N ASP A 42 1.92 -0.42 5.24
CA ASP A 42 0.49 -0.34 4.98
C ASP A 42 0.17 -0.09 3.50
N ILE A 43 -1.09 -0.37 3.12
CA ILE A 43 -1.62 -0.12 1.78
C ILE A 43 -3.03 0.45 1.83
N SER A 44 -3.36 1.36 0.92
CA SER A 44 -4.73 1.84 0.72
C SER A 44 -5.10 1.85 -0.76
N HIS A 45 -6.30 1.37 -1.09
CA HIS A 45 -6.78 1.27 -2.47
C HIS A 45 -7.74 2.41 -2.81
N ALA A 46 -7.64 2.91 -4.04
CA ALA A 46 -8.49 3.91 -4.65
C ALA A 46 -8.90 3.49 -6.06
N SER A 47 -10.19 3.53 -6.37
CA SER A 47 -10.67 3.42 -7.75
C SER A 47 -10.68 4.77 -8.45
N HIS A 48 -10.34 4.76 -9.74
CA HIS A 48 -10.23 5.95 -10.58
C HIS A 48 -11.13 5.88 -11.81
N ARG A 49 -11.39 7.08 -12.34
CA ARG A 49 -11.89 7.23 -13.70
C ARG A 49 -10.73 7.08 -14.68
N ARG A 50 -10.99 6.46 -15.82
CA ARG A 50 -10.06 6.39 -16.94
C ARG A 50 -9.81 7.79 -17.48
N CYS A 51 -8.56 8.20 -17.34
CA CYS A 51 -7.99 9.43 -17.87
C CYS A 51 -7.01 9.11 -19.01
N GLY A 52 -6.45 10.16 -19.62
CA GLY A 52 -5.52 10.04 -20.74
C GLY A 52 -6.19 9.97 -22.11
N ILE A 53 -5.38 9.72 -23.13
CA ILE A 53 -5.81 9.70 -24.53
C ILE A 53 -6.69 8.47 -24.76
N MET A 54 -7.86 8.69 -25.38
CA MET A 54 -8.79 7.64 -25.74
C MET A 54 -9.28 7.82 -27.17
N THR A 55 -9.40 6.69 -27.87
CA THR A 55 -10.04 6.65 -29.19
C THR A 55 -11.54 6.96 -29.07
N ASN A 56 -12.17 7.35 -30.18
CA ASN A 56 -13.62 7.64 -30.19
C ASN A 56 -14.45 6.42 -29.76
N ALA A 57 -14.06 5.21 -30.15
CA ALA A 57 -14.70 3.98 -29.70
C ALA A 57 -14.57 3.77 -28.18
N GLN A 58 -13.37 4.03 -27.61
CA GLN A 58 -13.15 3.95 -26.17
C GLN A 58 -13.97 5.00 -25.40
N LYS A 59 -14.10 6.22 -25.94
CA LYS A 59 -14.95 7.27 -25.34
C LYS A 59 -16.41 6.81 -25.26
N LYS A 60 -16.97 6.29 -26.36
CA LYS A 60 -18.34 5.74 -26.38
C LYS A 60 -18.52 4.62 -25.36
N LYS A 61 -17.58 3.66 -25.33
CA LYS A 61 -17.59 2.56 -24.35
C LYS A 61 -17.51 3.06 -22.91
N ARG A 62 -16.69 4.07 -22.62
CA ARG A 62 -16.59 4.68 -21.28
C ARG A 62 -17.93 5.27 -20.84
N VAL A 63 -18.65 5.98 -21.72
CA VAL A 63 -19.97 6.54 -21.40
C VAL A 63 -20.95 5.44 -20.98
N ILE A 64 -21.02 4.35 -21.76
CA ILE A 64 -21.88 3.20 -21.45
C ILE A 64 -21.49 2.56 -20.12
N LEU A 65 -20.19 2.31 -19.90
CA LEU A 65 -19.69 1.68 -18.67
C LEU A 65 -19.88 2.57 -17.43
N TYR A 66 -19.86 3.89 -17.58
CA TYR A 66 -19.96 4.80 -16.43
C TYR A 66 -21.39 5.22 -16.13
N HIS A 67 -22.34 4.80 -16.98
CA HIS A 67 -23.74 5.09 -16.77
C HIS A 67 -24.22 4.53 -15.42
N GLY A 68 -24.72 5.42 -14.55
CA GLY A 68 -25.20 5.07 -13.22
C GLY A 68 -24.11 4.72 -12.20
N LEU A 69 -22.82 4.97 -12.51
CA LEU A 69 -21.73 4.79 -11.57
C LEU A 69 -21.36 6.09 -10.86
N GLU A 70 -21.24 5.99 -9.54
CA GLU A 70 -20.63 7.02 -8.71
C GLU A 70 -19.17 6.69 -8.44
N PHE A 71 -18.32 7.71 -8.53
CA PHE A 71 -16.90 7.58 -8.23
C PHE A 71 -16.58 8.45 -7.03
N GLU A 72 -15.72 7.93 -6.16
CA GLU A 72 -15.21 8.65 -5.00
C GLU A 72 -14.59 9.99 -5.42
N LYS A 73 -14.84 11.04 -4.63
CA LYS A 73 -14.22 12.34 -4.82
C LYS A 73 -12.83 12.35 -4.16
N LYS A 74 -11.82 12.84 -4.90
CA LYS A 74 -10.43 12.98 -4.43
C LYS A 74 -9.82 11.68 -3.84
N PRO A 75 -9.92 10.53 -4.55
CA PRO A 75 -9.54 9.23 -4.00
C PRO A 75 -8.06 9.14 -3.60
N ILE A 76 -7.15 9.79 -4.34
CA ILE A 76 -5.70 9.85 -4.03
C ILE A 76 -5.43 10.56 -2.70
N GLN A 77 -6.14 11.67 -2.44
CA GLN A 77 -5.97 12.41 -1.20
C GLN A 77 -6.42 11.56 -0.01
N ARG A 78 -7.54 10.84 -0.19
CA ARG A 78 -8.08 9.95 0.83
C ARG A 78 -7.15 8.76 1.10
N THR A 79 -6.63 8.07 0.08
CA THR A 79 -5.67 6.96 0.31
C THR A 79 -4.38 7.44 0.98
N PHE A 80 -3.87 8.61 0.60
CA PHE A 80 -2.69 9.17 1.26
C PHE A 80 -2.99 9.56 2.72
N LEU A 81 -4.13 10.18 3.00
CA LEU A 81 -4.57 10.46 4.38
C LEU A 81 -4.78 9.20 5.20
N ASP A 82 -5.32 8.12 4.60
CA ASP A 82 -5.42 6.81 5.26
C ASP A 82 -4.03 6.35 5.73
N ILE A 83 -3.02 6.41 4.85
CA ILE A 83 -1.64 6.05 5.16
C ILE A 83 -1.06 6.95 6.24
N LEU A 84 -1.24 8.27 6.15
CA LEU A 84 -0.76 9.20 7.18
C LEU A 84 -1.40 8.93 8.55
N THR A 85 -2.70 8.59 8.56
CA THR A 85 -3.41 8.23 9.79
C THR A 85 -2.85 6.94 10.40
N THR A 86 -2.58 5.92 9.57
CA THR A 86 -1.88 4.71 10.00
C THR A 86 -0.52 5.06 10.58
N LEU A 87 0.30 5.83 9.87
CA LEU A 87 1.64 6.22 10.34
C LEU A 87 1.58 6.93 11.69
N GLY A 88 0.64 7.86 11.89
CA GLY A 88 0.48 8.53 13.19
C GLY A 88 0.01 7.61 14.32
N THR A 89 -0.51 6.42 14.00
CA THR A 89 -0.87 5.40 15.00
C THR A 89 0.30 4.46 15.30
N ILE A 90 1.12 4.11 14.30
CA ILE A 90 2.16 3.09 14.42
C ILE A 90 3.56 3.64 14.70
N TYR A 91 3.86 4.88 14.28
CA TYR A 91 5.14 5.52 14.57
C TYR A 91 5.10 6.12 15.97
N PRO A 92 5.91 5.62 16.92
CA PRO A 92 5.96 6.20 18.24
C PRO A 92 6.62 7.58 18.20
N PRO A 93 6.21 8.53 19.07
CA PRO A 93 6.90 9.80 19.23
C PRO A 93 8.35 9.61 19.63
N LYS A 94 9.24 10.39 19.02
CA LYS A 94 10.66 10.39 19.37
C LYS A 94 11.24 11.79 19.21
N THR A 95 11.64 12.39 20.33
CA THR A 95 12.27 13.71 20.36
C THR A 95 13.54 13.72 19.50
N GLY A 96 13.66 14.72 18.63
CA GLY A 96 14.83 14.88 17.74
C GLY A 96 14.85 13.94 16.53
N HIS A 97 13.92 12.99 16.41
CA HIS A 97 13.83 12.06 15.29
C HIS A 97 12.47 12.23 14.58
N PRO A 98 12.34 13.20 13.67
CA PRO A 98 11.11 13.41 12.92
C PRO A 98 10.79 12.21 12.02
N LEU A 99 9.51 11.89 11.86
CA LEU A 99 9.05 11.01 10.79
C LEU A 99 9.29 11.69 9.44
N ILE A 100 10.20 11.17 8.64
CA ILE A 100 10.47 11.69 7.30
C ILE A 100 9.75 10.86 6.25
N LEU A 101 8.83 11.51 5.53
CA LEU A 101 8.16 10.94 4.38
C LEU A 101 8.93 11.24 3.10
N VAL A 102 9.09 10.25 2.24
CA VAL A 102 9.63 10.42 0.90
C VAL A 102 8.53 10.11 -0.10
N THR A 103 8.14 11.08 -0.91
CA THR A 103 7.03 10.94 -1.87
C THR A 103 7.42 11.50 -3.23
N ASP A 104 6.58 11.29 -4.24
CA ASP A 104 6.64 12.08 -5.47
C ASP A 104 6.09 13.51 -5.25
N GLU A 105 6.07 14.28 -6.34
CA GLU A 105 5.61 15.68 -6.38
C GLU A 105 4.09 15.81 -6.60
N LYS A 106 3.28 14.75 -6.41
CA LYS A 106 1.82 14.82 -6.61
C LYS A 106 1.19 15.93 -5.75
N LYS A 107 0.39 16.78 -6.40
CA LYS A 107 -0.33 17.89 -5.75
C LYS A 107 -1.28 17.38 -4.68
N GLU A 108 -1.93 16.25 -4.93
CA GLU A 108 -2.84 15.58 -4.02
C GLU A 108 -2.14 15.19 -2.71
N TYR A 109 -0.92 14.67 -2.78
CA TYR A 109 -0.13 14.35 -1.59
C TYR A 109 0.26 15.60 -0.82
N THR A 110 0.57 16.71 -1.51
CA THR A 110 0.83 18.00 -0.85
C THR A 110 -0.38 18.52 -0.10
N GLN A 111 -1.56 18.49 -0.72
CA GLN A 111 -2.79 18.94 -0.07
C GLN A 111 -3.14 18.06 1.14
N ALA A 112 -3.05 16.74 0.97
CA ALA A 112 -3.32 15.78 2.04
C ALA A 112 -2.30 15.86 3.19
N TYR A 113 -1.03 16.09 2.90
CA TYR A 113 0.03 16.26 3.90
C TYR A 113 -0.29 17.40 4.86
N TYR A 114 -0.56 18.61 4.33
CA TYR A 114 -0.87 19.77 5.15
C TYR A 114 -2.24 19.69 5.85
N ALA A 115 -3.18 18.93 5.29
CA ALA A 115 -4.47 18.66 5.92
C ALA A 115 -4.42 17.57 7.00
N SER A 116 -3.33 16.82 7.10
CA SER A 116 -3.24 15.68 8.03
C SER A 116 -3.07 16.13 9.48
N LEU A 117 -3.62 15.33 10.41
CA LEU A 117 -3.42 15.56 11.85
C LEU A 117 -1.93 15.45 12.24
N LEU A 118 -1.17 14.59 11.57
CA LEU A 118 0.29 14.47 11.74
C LEU A 118 1.02 15.80 11.51
N PHE A 119 0.59 16.57 10.51
CA PHE A 119 1.19 17.88 10.23
C PHE A 119 0.63 18.97 11.14
N GLN A 120 -0.68 18.97 11.38
CA GLN A 120 -1.37 20.02 12.14
C GLN A 120 -1.07 20.01 13.64
N LYS A 121 -0.82 18.82 14.22
CA LYS A 121 -0.58 18.63 15.65
C LYS A 121 0.88 18.28 15.96
N GLN A 122 1.82 18.95 15.28
CA GLN A 122 3.24 18.76 15.56
C GLN A 122 3.65 19.40 16.89
N ASP A 123 4.49 18.69 17.62
CA ASP A 123 5.17 19.16 18.82
C ASP A 123 6.63 18.64 18.82
N ASP A 124 7.40 18.90 19.88
CA ASP A 124 8.81 18.50 19.96
C ASP A 124 9.05 16.98 19.90
N LYS A 125 8.01 16.17 20.17
CA LYS A 125 8.05 14.70 20.16
C LYS A 125 7.43 14.11 18.89
N HIS A 126 6.55 14.85 18.22
CA HIS A 126 5.77 14.44 17.05
C HIS A 126 6.07 15.36 15.87
N ARG A 127 7.28 15.26 15.33
CA ARG A 127 7.68 16.04 14.14
C ARG A 127 7.54 15.20 12.88
N ILE A 128 7.05 15.82 11.81
CA ILE A 128 6.98 15.20 10.49
C ILE A 128 7.66 16.10 9.46
N GLY A 129 8.44 15.47 8.58
CA GLY A 129 9.06 16.12 7.43
C GLY A 129 8.68 15.41 6.14
N ARG A 130 8.85 16.10 5.01
CA ARG A 130 8.61 15.53 3.69
C ARG A 130 9.72 15.89 2.72
N ILE A 131 10.24 14.89 2.05
CA ILE A 131 11.14 14.98 0.90
C ILE A 131 10.32 14.62 -0.34
N THR A 132 10.26 15.53 -1.31
CA THR A 132 9.62 15.27 -2.60
C THR A 132 10.65 14.95 -3.66
N VAL A 133 10.38 13.93 -4.47
CA VAL A 133 11.29 13.43 -5.50
C VAL A 133 10.63 13.62 -6.86
N SER A 134 11.33 14.30 -7.77
CA SER A 134 10.80 14.52 -9.10
C SER A 134 10.73 13.25 -9.93
N SER A 135 9.68 13.13 -10.73
CA SER A 135 9.46 11.98 -11.61
C SER A 135 10.50 11.86 -12.74
N THR A 136 11.24 12.94 -13.02
CA THR A 136 12.31 12.99 -14.02
C THR A 136 13.61 12.39 -13.52
N LEU A 137 13.76 12.20 -12.20
CA LEU A 137 14.99 11.67 -11.62
C LEU A 137 15.19 10.20 -12.02
N PRO A 138 16.43 9.79 -12.32
CA PRO A 138 16.74 8.40 -12.62
C PRO A 138 16.26 7.45 -11.52
N ARG A 139 15.64 6.32 -11.91
CA ARG A 139 15.19 5.26 -10.99
C ARG A 139 16.35 4.33 -10.61
N THR A 140 17.38 4.88 -9.98
CA THR A 140 18.56 4.15 -9.49
C THR A 140 18.43 3.84 -7.99
N LYS A 141 19.40 3.13 -7.42
CA LYS A 141 19.45 2.87 -5.98
C LYS A 141 19.65 4.14 -5.13
N GLN A 142 20.19 5.19 -5.74
CA GLN A 142 20.42 6.49 -5.13
C GLN A 142 19.16 7.35 -5.11
N ASN A 143 18.12 6.95 -5.84
CA ASN A 143 16.84 7.64 -5.81
C ASN A 143 16.22 7.50 -4.41
N PRO A 144 15.82 8.59 -3.73
CA PRO A 144 15.20 8.48 -2.41
C PRO A 144 13.91 7.65 -2.39
N LEU A 145 13.18 7.57 -3.51
CA LEU A 145 12.02 6.68 -3.71
C LEU A 145 12.41 5.26 -4.18
N PHE A 146 13.67 4.85 -4.04
CA PHE A 146 14.11 3.53 -4.52
C PHE A 146 13.29 2.39 -3.92
N ALA A 147 12.89 2.47 -2.65
CA ALA A 147 12.09 1.43 -2.00
C ALA A 147 10.73 1.23 -2.69
N SER A 148 10.00 2.32 -2.98
CA SER A 148 8.74 2.27 -3.74
C SER A 148 8.98 1.74 -5.16
N ASN A 149 9.95 2.30 -5.88
CA ASN A 149 10.31 1.84 -7.24
C ASN A 149 10.71 0.36 -7.28
N TYR A 150 11.39 -0.13 -6.24
CA TYR A 150 11.75 -1.52 -6.06
C TYR A 150 10.51 -2.39 -5.93
N LEU A 151 9.61 -2.06 -4.99
CA LEU A 151 8.39 -2.82 -4.74
C LEU A 151 7.48 -2.84 -5.97
N ASP A 152 7.31 -1.69 -6.63
CA ASP A 152 6.57 -1.54 -7.89
C ASP A 152 6.96 -2.59 -8.93
N ARG A 153 8.29 -2.77 -9.10
CA ARG A 153 8.84 -3.74 -10.04
C ARG A 153 8.60 -5.16 -9.56
N GLU A 154 8.77 -5.44 -8.28
CA GLU A 154 8.54 -6.78 -7.72
C GLU A 154 7.06 -7.19 -7.86
N ILE A 155 6.11 -6.30 -7.56
CA ILE A 155 4.67 -6.55 -7.74
C ILE A 155 4.37 -6.85 -9.22
N ARG A 156 4.87 -6.04 -10.15
CA ARG A 156 4.64 -6.24 -11.60
C ARG A 156 5.24 -7.56 -12.10
N LYS A 157 6.38 -7.97 -11.54
CA LYS A 157 7.06 -9.22 -11.89
C LYS A 157 6.29 -10.44 -11.36
N ASP A 158 5.88 -10.39 -10.11
CA ASP A 158 5.37 -11.55 -9.38
C ASP A 158 3.84 -11.72 -9.48
N GLN A 159 3.09 -10.64 -9.74
CA GLN A 159 1.62 -10.65 -9.78
C GLN A 159 1.09 -10.40 -11.20
N ALA A 160 0.54 -11.45 -11.83
CA ALA A 160 0.05 -11.41 -13.21
C ALA A 160 -1.03 -10.34 -13.47
N ASN A 161 -1.88 -10.06 -12.47
CA ASN A 161 -2.94 -9.04 -12.54
C ASN A 161 -2.41 -7.60 -12.50
N HIS A 162 -1.13 -7.41 -12.19
CA HIS A 162 -0.51 -6.10 -12.05
C HIS A 162 0.53 -5.80 -13.14
N ARG A 163 0.74 -6.72 -14.11
CA ARG A 163 1.59 -6.44 -15.28
C ARG A 163 1.05 -5.23 -16.05
N ARG A 164 1.93 -4.40 -16.63
CA ARG A 164 1.56 -3.13 -17.30
C ARG A 164 0.56 -3.33 -18.44
N GLU A 165 0.75 -4.40 -19.20
CA GLU A 165 -0.15 -4.84 -20.27
C GLU A 165 -0.63 -6.23 -19.90
N THR A 166 -1.77 -6.30 -19.21
CA THR A 166 -2.35 -7.56 -18.77
C THR A 166 -3.78 -7.68 -19.24
N ALA A 167 -4.19 -8.89 -19.64
CA ALA A 167 -5.61 -9.24 -19.76
C ALA A 167 -6.14 -9.82 -18.43
N CYS A 168 -5.25 -10.13 -17.47
CA CYS A 168 -5.56 -10.80 -16.22
C CYS A 168 -6.00 -9.81 -15.12
N PHE A 169 -6.86 -8.85 -15.46
CA PHE A 169 -7.31 -7.84 -14.50
C PHE A 169 -7.95 -8.45 -13.26
N THR A 170 -7.78 -7.78 -12.12
CA THR A 170 -8.47 -8.12 -10.87
C THR A 170 -9.98 -8.01 -11.08
N ARG A 171 -10.69 -9.13 -11.21
CA ARG A 171 -12.16 -9.11 -11.43
C ARG A 171 -12.95 -8.58 -10.23
N ASN A 172 -12.41 -8.76 -9.03
CA ASN A 172 -13.00 -8.31 -7.79
C ASN A 172 -11.94 -7.62 -6.93
N ALA A 173 -12.12 -6.32 -6.66
CA ALA A 173 -11.12 -5.48 -6.03
C ALA A 173 -10.77 -5.95 -4.60
N SER A 174 -11.79 -6.33 -3.80
CA SER A 174 -11.58 -6.90 -2.47
C SER A 174 -10.71 -8.16 -2.47
N ASN A 175 -11.00 -9.12 -3.35
CA ASN A 175 -10.18 -10.33 -3.46
C ASN A 175 -8.77 -10.02 -4.00
N GLY A 176 -8.66 -9.04 -4.91
CA GLY A 176 -7.36 -8.55 -5.39
C GLY A 176 -6.50 -7.96 -4.28
N MET A 177 -7.08 -7.12 -3.42
CA MET A 177 -6.39 -6.56 -2.27
C MET A 177 -6.03 -7.62 -1.23
N ALA A 178 -6.90 -8.60 -0.96
CA ALA A 178 -6.57 -9.72 -0.09
C ALA A 178 -5.39 -10.55 -0.63
N ARG A 179 -5.38 -10.82 -1.93
CA ARG A 179 -4.25 -11.48 -2.61
C ARG A 179 -2.98 -10.64 -2.52
N LEU A 180 -3.08 -9.32 -2.70
CA LEU A 180 -1.93 -8.43 -2.56
C LEU A 180 -1.38 -8.49 -1.14
N VAL A 181 -2.21 -8.40 -0.09
CA VAL A 181 -1.77 -8.53 1.30
C VAL A 181 -0.98 -9.82 1.54
N LEU A 182 -1.43 -10.97 1.02
CA LEU A 182 -0.67 -12.22 1.11
C LEU A 182 0.69 -12.13 0.43
N TYR A 183 0.76 -11.46 -0.74
CA TYR A 183 2.03 -11.19 -1.40
C TYR A 183 2.94 -10.29 -0.55
N LEU A 184 2.41 -9.26 0.10
CA LEU A 184 3.19 -8.37 0.96
C LEU A 184 3.70 -9.08 2.22
N ILE A 185 2.94 -10.03 2.78
CA ILE A 185 3.42 -10.92 3.85
C ILE A 185 4.61 -11.75 3.34
N ASN A 186 4.48 -12.36 2.17
CA ASN A 186 5.58 -13.10 1.57
C ASN A 186 6.81 -12.21 1.31
N HIS A 187 6.61 -10.97 0.82
CA HIS A 187 7.67 -10.00 0.65
C HIS A 187 8.34 -9.66 1.98
N ASN A 188 7.58 -9.28 3.00
CA ASN A 188 8.12 -8.85 4.29
C ASN A 188 8.87 -9.99 5.01
N TYR A 189 8.36 -11.22 4.96
CA TYR A 189 8.77 -12.26 5.92
C TYR A 189 9.40 -13.52 5.30
N LEU A 190 9.31 -13.72 3.99
CA LEU A 190 9.80 -14.94 3.34
C LEU A 190 10.81 -14.64 2.23
N LYS A 191 10.63 -13.53 1.52
CA LYS A 191 11.50 -13.14 0.41
C LYS A 191 12.81 -12.58 0.94
N ARG A 192 13.93 -13.10 0.41
CA ARG A 192 15.28 -12.60 0.72
C ARG A 192 15.38 -11.11 0.36
N TYR A 193 15.96 -10.32 1.26
CA TYR A 193 16.11 -8.87 1.13
C TYR A 193 16.88 -8.45 -0.14
N SER A 194 17.91 -9.21 -0.51
CA SER A 194 18.73 -8.94 -1.69
C SER A 194 19.12 -10.24 -2.39
N ILE A 195 18.72 -10.40 -3.64
CA ILE A 195 19.10 -11.54 -4.49
C ILE A 195 20.61 -11.51 -4.81
N LYS A 196 21.20 -10.32 -4.87
CA LYS A 196 22.65 -10.13 -5.13
C LYS A 196 23.53 -10.35 -3.90
N ALA A 197 22.95 -10.46 -2.70
CA ALA A 197 23.73 -10.75 -1.51
C ALA A 197 24.24 -12.19 -1.55
N SER A 198 25.30 -12.46 -0.78
CA SER A 198 25.85 -13.80 -0.60
C SER A 198 24.73 -14.81 -0.31
N ILE A 199 24.86 -16.04 -0.81
CA ILE A 199 23.85 -17.09 -0.59
C ILE A 199 23.67 -17.41 0.90
N ARG A 200 24.69 -17.10 1.73
CA ARG A 200 24.67 -17.21 3.18
C ARG A 200 23.80 -16.13 3.84
N ASP A 201 23.64 -14.97 3.20
CA ASP A 201 22.74 -13.92 3.66
C ASP A 201 21.30 -14.26 3.23
N ARG A 202 20.57 -14.80 4.19
CA ARG A 202 19.17 -15.23 4.03
C ARG A 202 18.18 -14.27 4.67
N ARG A 203 18.65 -13.09 5.11
CA ARG A 203 17.80 -12.13 5.80
C ARG A 203 16.62 -11.71 4.93
N VAL A 204 15.45 -11.65 5.53
CA VAL A 204 14.22 -11.11 4.91
C VAL A 204 14.04 -9.64 5.24
N HIS A 205 13.07 -8.98 4.61
CA HIS A 205 12.79 -7.56 4.82
C HIS A 205 12.42 -7.23 6.28
N GLY A 206 11.69 -8.13 6.96
CA GLY A 206 11.36 -8.00 8.38
C GLY A 206 12.59 -8.07 9.29
N GLU A 207 13.55 -8.97 9.03
CA GLU A 207 14.82 -9.00 9.76
C GLU A 207 15.63 -7.71 9.54
N MET A 208 15.61 -7.18 8.31
CA MET A 208 16.28 -5.90 8.01
C MET A 208 15.61 -4.71 8.68
N ALA A 209 14.31 -4.79 8.96
CA ALA A 209 13.58 -3.77 9.72
C ALA A 209 13.94 -3.82 11.21
N GLY A 210 14.46 -4.95 11.70
CA GLY A 210 14.84 -5.17 13.11
C GLY A 210 13.93 -6.15 13.85
N ILE A 211 13.05 -6.87 13.16
CA ILE A 211 12.23 -7.93 13.77
C ILE A 211 13.11 -9.16 13.96
N GLU A 212 13.04 -9.75 15.16
CA GLU A 212 13.80 -10.96 15.46
C GLU A 212 13.36 -12.14 14.59
N LYS A 213 14.33 -12.90 14.09
CA LYS A 213 14.05 -14.03 13.20
C LYS A 213 13.11 -15.06 13.83
N ALA A 214 13.24 -15.29 15.14
CA ALA A 214 12.39 -16.20 15.89
C ALA A 214 10.91 -15.75 15.87
N GLU A 215 10.66 -14.45 16.02
CA GLU A 215 9.30 -13.87 15.97
C GLU A 215 8.68 -14.03 14.59
N ILE A 216 9.45 -13.80 13.52
CA ILE A 216 8.99 -14.01 12.14
C ILE A 216 8.60 -15.47 11.92
N LEU A 217 9.47 -16.41 12.31
CA LEU A 217 9.21 -17.83 12.12
C LEU A 217 7.96 -18.28 12.88
N GLU A 218 7.78 -17.82 14.12
CA GLU A 218 6.59 -18.14 14.90
C GLU A 218 5.34 -17.51 14.30
N GLY A 219 5.40 -16.24 13.86
CA GLY A 219 4.28 -15.56 13.20
C GLY A 219 3.82 -16.30 11.93
N ILE A 220 4.77 -16.73 11.09
CA ILE A 220 4.47 -17.55 9.90
C ILE A 220 3.87 -18.90 10.31
N ARG A 221 4.43 -19.58 11.32
CA ARG A 221 3.90 -20.86 11.81
C ARG A 221 2.45 -20.72 12.28
N ARG A 222 2.13 -19.66 13.04
CA ARG A 222 0.78 -19.37 13.52
C ARG A 222 -0.20 -19.11 12.37
N MET A 223 0.21 -18.40 11.32
CA MET A 223 -0.64 -18.15 10.15
C MET A 223 -1.17 -19.43 9.49
N PHE A 224 -0.40 -20.53 9.52
CA PHE A 224 -0.82 -21.82 8.97
C PHE A 224 -1.50 -22.77 9.97
N LYS A 225 -1.40 -22.51 11.27
CA LYS A 225 -1.93 -23.37 12.34
C LYS A 225 -3.17 -22.81 13.03
N GLU A 226 -3.28 -21.50 13.10
CA GLU A 226 -4.33 -20.80 13.83
C GLU A 226 -5.30 -20.13 12.84
N ARG A 227 -6.58 -20.12 13.21
CA ARG A 227 -7.57 -19.31 12.50
C ARG A 227 -7.54 -17.89 13.07
N ALA A 228 -7.38 -16.92 12.17
CA ALA A 228 -7.46 -15.51 12.53
C ALA A 228 -8.93 -15.05 12.62
N PHE A 229 -9.22 -14.26 13.64
CA PHE A 229 -10.55 -13.76 14.00
C PHE A 229 -10.48 -12.25 14.16
N PHE A 230 -11.37 -11.50 13.51
CA PHE A 230 -11.30 -10.03 13.53
C PHE A 230 -11.34 -9.46 14.95
N SER A 231 -12.15 -10.03 15.84
CA SER A 231 -12.27 -9.60 17.24
C SER A 231 -10.95 -9.70 18.03
N ARG A 232 -10.01 -10.52 17.56
CA ARG A 232 -8.72 -10.80 18.20
C ARG A 232 -7.55 -10.12 17.49
N LEU A 233 -7.82 -9.30 16.48
CA LEU A 233 -6.80 -8.62 15.68
C LEU A 233 -6.88 -7.11 15.86
N THR A 234 -5.76 -6.51 16.20
CA THR A 234 -5.54 -5.08 15.97
C THR A 234 -5.08 -4.88 14.53
N LEU A 235 -5.88 -4.20 13.72
CA LEU A 235 -5.57 -3.85 12.34
C LEU A 235 -5.59 -2.33 12.18
N THR A 236 -4.82 -1.82 11.21
CA THR A 236 -4.96 -0.45 10.73
C THR A 236 -6.32 -0.30 10.02
N ALA A 237 -6.86 0.91 9.94
CA ALA A 237 -8.16 1.15 9.32
C ALA A 237 -8.23 0.67 7.85
N THR A 238 -7.11 0.78 7.15
CA THR A 238 -6.88 0.28 5.78
C THR A 238 -6.91 -1.24 5.69
N LEU A 239 -6.17 -1.95 6.53
CA LEU A 239 -6.16 -3.42 6.56
C LEU A 239 -7.51 -3.98 7.05
N GLU A 240 -8.16 -3.31 7.99
CA GLU A 240 -9.54 -3.60 8.38
C GLU A 240 -10.49 -3.49 7.19
N ARG A 241 -10.38 -2.42 6.38
CA ARG A 241 -11.19 -2.24 5.16
C ARG A 241 -11.00 -3.41 4.19
N ILE A 242 -9.78 -3.93 4.05
CA ILE A 242 -9.49 -5.10 3.23
C ILE A 242 -10.06 -6.38 3.85
N TRP A 243 -9.85 -6.61 5.15
CA TRP A 243 -10.39 -7.76 5.89
C TRP A 243 -11.91 -7.85 5.76
N LYS A 244 -12.59 -6.72 5.97
CA LYS A 244 -14.05 -6.60 5.86
C LYS A 244 -14.57 -6.65 4.42
N LYS A 245 -13.67 -6.75 3.44
CA LYS A 245 -13.98 -6.72 2.00
C LYS A 245 -14.79 -5.48 1.59
N ASN A 246 -14.44 -4.34 2.19
CA ASN A 246 -15.01 -3.03 1.91
C ASN A 246 -14.33 -2.32 0.74
N VAL A 247 -13.37 -2.97 0.07
CA VAL A 247 -12.80 -2.47 -1.19
C VAL A 247 -13.75 -2.83 -2.33
N MET A 248 -14.54 -1.84 -2.72
CA MET A 248 -15.59 -1.99 -3.72
C MET A 248 -14.99 -2.22 -5.12
N THR A 249 -15.45 -3.27 -5.79
CA THR A 249 -15.21 -3.41 -7.24
C THR A 249 -16.06 -2.37 -7.95
N PRO A 250 -15.60 -1.80 -9.09
CA PRO A 250 -16.47 -1.04 -9.97
C PRO A 250 -17.83 -1.75 -10.17
N PHE A 251 -18.91 -0.98 -10.26
CA PHE A 251 -20.31 -1.46 -10.36
C PHE A 251 -20.93 -2.11 -9.11
N GLN A 252 -20.15 -2.46 -8.09
CA GLN A 252 -20.75 -3.00 -6.87
C GLN A 252 -21.45 -1.89 -6.07
N LYS A 253 -22.64 -2.21 -5.54
CA LYS A 253 -23.39 -1.33 -4.63
C LYS A 253 -23.18 -1.68 -3.15
N LYS A 254 -22.74 -2.90 -2.86
CA LYS A 254 -22.50 -3.40 -1.51
C LYS A 254 -21.15 -4.13 -1.44
N PRO A 255 -20.49 -4.12 -0.26
CA PRO A 255 -19.30 -4.92 -0.01
C PRO A 255 -19.51 -6.41 -0.31
N ASN A 256 -18.41 -7.12 -0.57
CA ASN A 256 -18.47 -8.56 -0.75
C ASN A 256 -18.90 -9.28 0.53
N TYR A 257 -19.51 -10.45 0.38
CA TYR A 257 -19.85 -11.30 1.52
C TYR A 257 -18.63 -11.65 2.39
N LEU A 258 -18.78 -11.40 3.68
CA LEU A 258 -17.85 -11.82 4.73
C LEU A 258 -18.59 -12.78 5.68
N PRO A 259 -18.09 -14.01 5.87
CA PRO A 259 -18.69 -14.96 6.81
C PRO A 259 -18.72 -14.40 8.24
N LYS A 260 -19.81 -14.64 8.97
CA LYS A 260 -19.97 -14.16 10.37
C LYS A 260 -18.84 -14.59 11.29
N PHE A 261 -18.33 -15.82 11.14
CA PHE A 261 -17.22 -16.31 11.97
C PHE A 261 -15.92 -15.53 11.75
N ALA A 262 -15.74 -14.85 10.61
CA ALA A 262 -14.55 -14.02 10.37
C ALA A 262 -14.60 -12.69 11.13
N LEU A 263 -15.78 -12.30 11.64
CA LEU A 263 -16.00 -11.14 12.51
C LEU A 263 -15.98 -11.49 14.00
N ALA A 264 -16.27 -12.75 14.32
CA ALA A 264 -16.26 -13.28 15.68
C ALA A 264 -14.87 -13.19 16.32
#